data_AF-A0A7G8GNB1-F1
#
_entry.id   AF-A0A7G8GNB1-F1
#
_cell.length_a   1.000
_cell.length_b   1.000
_cell.length_c   1.000
_cell.angle_alpha   90.00
_cell.angle_beta   90.00
_cell.angle_gamma   90.00
#
_symmetry.space_group_name_H-M   'P 1'
#
loop_
_entity.id
_entity.type
_entity.pdbx_description
1 polymer ?
#
loop_
_entity_poly.entity_id
_entity_poly.type
_entity_poly.pdbx_seq_one_letter_code
_entity_poly.pdbx_strand_id
1 'polypeptide(L)'
;MQGDLFTTTALGGTGPDPDLPLQQDQLLRWQQQLHAHQAPLFRGEPAAAGQVSLFPDALADNAAAFDPLALTPLPLSFWRWPSSPHQGAAIYLVLDRPANLEQPLLLYVGETMVADRRWKGEHDCKAYLAAYGEALQRCSLTPCLSIRFSSDVPRSTRARRALEQQLIQRWLPPFNKETRQRWSTPFTAEV
;
A
#
# COMPACT_ATOMS: atom_id res chain seq x y z
N MET A 1 -28.33 42.29 38.14
CA MET A 1 -28.26 41.72 36.78
C MET A 1 -26.79 41.61 36.40
N GLN A 2 -26.22 40.42 36.49
CA GLN A 2 -24.93 40.08 35.90
C GLN A 2 -25.05 38.60 35.53
N GLY A 3 -25.10 38.32 34.23
CA GLY A 3 -25.10 36.98 33.68
C GLY A 3 -23.83 36.82 32.88
N ASP A 4 -22.85 36.12 33.44
CA ASP A 4 -21.76 35.52 32.68
C ASP A 4 -22.24 34.14 32.23
N LEU A 5 -22.43 34.00 30.92
CA LEU A 5 -23.09 32.84 30.31
C LEU A 5 -22.25 32.33 29.13
N PHE A 6 -20.98 31.99 29.38
CA PHE A 6 -20.17 31.21 28.45
C PHE A 6 -19.21 30.28 29.21
N THR A 7 -19.75 29.22 29.80
CA THR A 7 -18.96 28.04 30.15
C THR A 7 -18.83 27.19 28.88
N THR A 8 -17.75 27.42 28.13
CA THR A 8 -17.37 26.54 27.01
C THR A 8 -17.00 25.17 27.60
N THR A 9 -17.93 24.24 27.56
CA THR A 9 -17.64 22.81 27.76
C THR A 9 -16.80 22.36 26.57
N ALA A 10 -15.48 22.31 26.77
CA ALA A 10 -14.60 21.63 25.83
C ALA A 10 -14.97 20.14 25.83
N LEU A 11 -15.71 19.71 24.81
CA LEU A 11 -15.77 18.30 24.43
C LEU A 11 -14.36 17.91 24.02
N GLY A 12 -13.63 17.32 24.96
CA GLY A 12 -12.40 16.59 24.68
C GLY A 12 -12.73 15.44 23.74
N GLY A 13 -12.57 15.67 22.44
CA GLY A 13 -12.37 14.59 21.50
C GLY A 13 -11.07 13.90 21.91
N THR A 14 -11.20 12.73 22.51
CA THR A 14 -10.08 11.79 22.66
C THR A 14 -9.57 11.49 21.26
N GLY A 15 -8.47 12.15 20.89
CA GLY A 15 -7.63 11.67 19.81
C GLY A 15 -7.24 10.21 20.12
N PRO A 16 -6.99 9.37 19.11
CA PRO A 16 -6.54 8.01 19.35
C PRO A 16 -5.28 8.06 20.22
N ASP A 17 -5.34 7.43 21.39
CA ASP A 17 -4.21 7.27 22.28
C ASP A 17 -3.15 6.45 21.52
N PRO A 18 -1.97 7.00 21.23
CA PRO A 18 -0.96 6.31 20.42
C PRO A 18 -0.45 5.01 21.07
N ASP A 19 -0.69 4.83 22.38
CA ASP A 19 -0.25 3.66 23.15
C ASP A 19 -1.28 2.53 23.27
N LEU A 20 -2.51 2.71 22.77
CA LEU A 20 -3.50 1.63 22.76
C LEU A 20 -3.16 0.62 21.64
N PRO A 21 -2.84 -0.65 21.97
CA PRO A 21 -2.48 -1.63 20.95
C PRO A 21 -3.63 -1.82 19.97
N LEU A 22 -3.32 -1.80 18.67
CA LEU A 22 -4.29 -2.03 17.60
C LEU A 22 -5.05 -3.34 17.85
N GLN A 23 -6.36 -3.25 18.01
CA GLN A 23 -7.21 -4.40 18.26
C GLN A 23 -7.45 -5.20 16.98
N GLN A 24 -7.70 -6.50 17.12
CA GLN A 24 -7.96 -7.39 15.99
C GLN A 24 -9.09 -6.89 15.09
N ASP A 25 -10.21 -6.43 15.67
CA ASP A 25 -11.34 -5.90 14.90
C ASP A 25 -11.01 -4.61 14.15
N GLN A 26 -10.10 -3.79 14.68
CA GLN A 26 -9.63 -2.58 13.99
C GLN A 26 -8.78 -2.95 12.78
N LEU A 27 -7.89 -3.94 12.93
CA LEU A 27 -7.04 -4.44 11.85
C LEU A 27 -7.86 -5.11 10.74
N LEU A 28 -8.84 -5.94 11.10
CA LEU A 28 -9.75 -6.57 10.15
C LEU A 28 -10.59 -5.54 9.39
N ARG A 29 -11.13 -4.53 10.08
CA ARG A 29 -11.87 -3.43 9.43
C ARG A 29 -10.99 -2.62 8.48
N TRP A 30 -9.76 -2.32 8.87
CA TRP A 30 -8.80 -1.63 8.01
C TRP A 30 -8.48 -2.45 6.75
N GLN A 31 -8.23 -3.77 6.89
CA GLN A 31 -8.03 -4.67 5.76
C GLN A 31 -9.26 -4.72 4.83
N GLN A 32 -10.48 -4.76 5.39
CA GLN A 32 -11.72 -4.75 4.61
C GLN A 32 -11.93 -3.44 3.85
N GLN A 33 -11.61 -2.28 4.45
CA GLN A 33 -11.70 -0.99 3.76
C GLN A 33 -10.76 -0.94 2.55
N LEU A 34 -9.53 -1.42 2.72
CA LEU A 34 -8.58 -1.51 1.62
C LEU A 34 -9.05 -2.50 0.54
N HIS A 35 -9.54 -3.67 0.96
CA HIS A 35 -10.08 -4.69 0.07
C HIS A 35 -11.27 -4.17 -0.75
N ALA A 36 -12.19 -3.42 -0.14
CA ALA A 36 -13.36 -2.87 -0.83
C ALA A 36 -12.98 -1.98 -2.03
N HIS A 37 -11.84 -1.27 -1.95
CA HIS A 37 -11.30 -0.50 -3.07
C HIS A 37 -10.53 -1.36 -4.08
N GLN A 38 -9.67 -2.26 -3.59
CA GLN A 38 -8.74 -2.99 -4.45
C GLN A 38 -9.35 -4.22 -5.13
N ALA A 39 -10.35 -4.86 -4.53
CA ALA A 39 -10.92 -6.10 -5.05
C ALA A 39 -11.56 -5.95 -6.45
N PRO A 40 -12.35 -4.89 -6.75
CA PRO A 40 -12.83 -4.63 -8.11
C PRO A 40 -11.68 -4.50 -9.12
N LEU A 41 -10.58 -3.83 -8.74
CA LEU A 41 -9.42 -3.65 -9.61
C LEU A 41 -8.72 -4.97 -9.92
N PHE A 42 -8.59 -5.86 -8.94
CA PHE A 42 -8.07 -7.21 -9.13
C PHE A 42 -8.97 -8.08 -10.01
N ARG A 43 -10.29 -7.87 -9.97
CA ARG A 43 -11.25 -8.56 -10.85
C ARG A 43 -11.29 -7.97 -12.27
N GLY A 44 -10.57 -6.87 -12.52
CA GLY A 44 -10.63 -6.15 -13.79
C GLY A 44 -11.97 -5.44 -14.01
N GLU A 45 -12.73 -5.18 -12.94
CA GLU A 45 -13.98 -4.46 -13.03
C GLU A 45 -13.70 -3.00 -13.44
N PRO A 46 -14.48 -2.45 -14.38
CA PRO A 46 -14.37 -1.04 -14.71
C PRO A 46 -14.70 -0.21 -13.47
N ALA A 47 -13.96 0.88 -13.24
CA ALA A 47 -14.27 1.81 -12.17
C ALA A 47 -15.75 2.21 -12.28
N ALA A 48 -16.50 2.05 -11.18
CA ALA A 48 -17.91 2.44 -11.14
C ALA A 48 -18.05 3.86 -11.70
N ALA A 49 -18.92 4.01 -12.70
CA ALA A 49 -19.10 5.23 -13.49
C ALA A 49 -19.48 6.43 -12.60
N GLY A 50 -18.48 7.09 -11.99
CA GLY A 50 -18.69 8.15 -11.02
C GLY A 50 -17.75 9.35 -11.18
N GLN A 51 -16.66 9.21 -11.94
CA GLN A 51 -15.80 10.35 -12.23
C GLN A 51 -15.13 10.19 -13.58
N VAL A 52 -15.78 10.70 -14.62
CA VAL A 52 -15.14 10.95 -15.92
C VAL A 52 -14.19 12.12 -15.72
N SER A 53 -12.89 11.89 -15.93
CA SER A 53 -11.91 12.99 -15.98
C SER A 53 -12.32 13.97 -17.07
N LEU A 54 -12.58 15.23 -16.69
CA LEU A 54 -12.90 16.32 -17.63
C LEU A 54 -11.67 16.80 -18.42
N PHE A 55 -10.49 16.26 -18.13
CA PHE A 55 -9.25 16.55 -18.85
C PHE A 55 -8.80 15.28 -19.59
N PRO A 56 -8.86 15.27 -20.93
CA PRO A 56 -8.36 14.18 -21.75
C PRO A 56 -6.84 14.31 -21.88
N ASP A 57 -6.11 14.14 -20.79
CA ASP A 57 -4.68 13.82 -20.85
C ASP A 57 -4.54 12.30 -20.69
N ALA A 58 -5.16 11.57 -21.62
CA ALA A 58 -5.00 10.13 -21.72
C ALA A 58 -3.62 9.82 -22.31
N LEU A 59 -2.56 10.10 -21.54
CA LEU A 59 -1.43 9.17 -21.53
C LEU A 59 -2.08 7.79 -21.36
N ALA A 60 -1.92 6.91 -22.35
CA ALA A 60 -2.43 5.54 -22.29
C ALA A 60 -2.28 5.03 -20.85
N ASP A 61 -3.41 4.64 -20.23
CA ASP A 61 -3.45 4.22 -18.84
C ASP A 61 -2.75 2.87 -18.74
N ASN A 62 -1.42 2.90 -18.83
CA ASN A 62 -0.54 1.74 -18.76
C ASN A 62 -0.71 1.05 -17.40
N ALA A 63 -1.18 1.80 -16.38
CA ALA A 63 -1.56 1.24 -15.08
C ALA A 63 -2.88 0.45 -15.12
N ALA A 64 -3.82 0.74 -16.04
CA ALA A 64 -5.03 -0.06 -16.21
C ALA A 64 -4.77 -1.45 -16.77
N ALA A 65 -3.78 -1.59 -17.66
CA ALA A 65 -3.37 -2.88 -18.21
C ALA A 65 -2.42 -3.66 -17.28
N PHE A 66 -1.94 -3.03 -16.20
CA PHE A 66 -1.01 -3.64 -15.28
C PHE A 66 -1.75 -4.59 -14.33
N ASP A 67 -1.55 -5.90 -14.50
CA ASP A 67 -2.09 -6.93 -13.62
C ASP A 67 -1.03 -7.40 -12.61
N PRO A 68 -1.13 -7.05 -11.32
CA PRO A 68 -0.22 -7.55 -10.29
C PRO A 68 -0.31 -9.08 -10.12
N LEU A 69 -1.45 -9.70 -10.46
CA LEU A 69 -1.69 -11.13 -10.29
C LEU A 69 -0.99 -12.01 -11.31
N ALA A 70 -0.73 -11.49 -12.51
CA ALA A 70 0.06 -12.14 -13.54
C ALA A 70 1.57 -12.27 -13.20
N LEU A 71 2.07 -11.49 -12.24
CA LEU A 71 3.49 -11.48 -11.85
C LEU A 71 3.83 -12.60 -10.85
N THR A 72 5.01 -13.19 -11.00
CA THR A 72 5.51 -14.24 -10.11
C THR A 72 5.71 -13.73 -8.68
N PRO A 73 5.09 -14.36 -7.67
CA PRO A 73 5.34 -14.04 -6.26
C PRO A 73 6.70 -14.56 -5.81
N LEU A 74 7.47 -13.70 -5.14
CA LEU A 74 8.73 -14.02 -4.49
C LEU A 74 8.62 -13.78 -2.98
N PRO A 75 9.39 -14.51 -2.15
CA PRO A 75 9.47 -14.23 -0.72
C PRO A 75 10.15 -12.87 -0.48
N LEU A 76 9.77 -12.17 0.60
CA LEU A 76 10.41 -10.89 0.97
C LEU A 76 11.92 -10.99 1.26
N SER A 77 12.44 -12.21 1.46
CA SER A 77 13.85 -12.53 1.64
C SER A 77 14.64 -12.70 0.34
N PHE A 78 14.05 -12.46 -0.84
CA PHE A 78 14.70 -12.65 -2.16
C PHE A 78 16.07 -11.95 -2.28
N TRP A 79 16.26 -10.80 -1.63
CA TRP A 79 17.51 -10.03 -1.66
C TRP A 79 18.70 -10.74 -0.99
N ARG A 80 18.43 -11.80 -0.22
CA ARG A 80 19.45 -12.68 0.40
C ARG A 80 19.95 -13.75 -0.56
N TRP A 81 19.32 -13.94 -1.72
CA TRP A 81 19.73 -14.95 -2.68
C TRP A 81 21.05 -14.57 -3.36
N PRO A 82 21.90 -15.55 -3.71
CA PRO A 82 23.21 -15.31 -4.29
C PRO A 82 23.15 -14.62 -5.67
N SER A 83 22.06 -14.82 -6.42
CA SER A 83 21.76 -14.15 -7.67
C SER A 83 20.45 -13.37 -7.56
N SER A 84 20.46 -12.12 -8.05
CA SER A 84 19.23 -11.33 -8.15
C SER A 84 18.36 -11.90 -9.27
N PRO A 85 17.07 -12.21 -9.03
CA PRO A 85 16.15 -12.64 -10.08
C PRO A 85 15.84 -11.50 -11.07
N HIS A 86 16.16 -10.24 -10.72
CA HIS A 86 15.87 -9.08 -11.55
C HIS A 86 17.13 -8.24 -11.80
N GLN A 87 17.37 -7.96 -13.08
CA GLN A 87 18.44 -7.08 -13.55
C GLN A 87 17.82 -5.93 -14.36
N GLY A 88 18.06 -4.69 -13.95
CA GLY A 88 17.58 -3.50 -14.65
C GLY A 88 16.30 -2.89 -14.08
N ALA A 89 15.66 -2.06 -14.91
CA ALA A 89 14.46 -1.31 -14.55
C ALA A 89 13.32 -2.26 -14.15
N ALA A 90 12.68 -1.96 -13.03
CA ALA A 90 11.51 -2.69 -12.56
C ALA A 90 10.55 -1.79 -11.78
N ILE A 91 9.27 -2.16 -11.83
CA ILE A 91 8.30 -1.81 -10.79
C ILE A 91 8.17 -3.02 -9.88
N TYR A 92 8.20 -2.80 -8.56
CA TYR A 92 7.96 -3.83 -7.57
C TYR A 92 6.70 -3.55 -6.77
N LEU A 93 6.01 -4.61 -6.41
CA LEU A 93 4.73 -4.57 -5.71
C LEU A 93 4.82 -5.50 -4.50
N VAL A 94 4.43 -5.00 -3.34
CA VAL A 94 4.35 -5.82 -2.12
C VAL A 94 2.89 -6.11 -1.82
N LEU A 95 2.56 -7.39 -1.73
CA LEU A 95 1.21 -7.85 -1.49
C LEU A 95 1.14 -8.68 -0.21
N ASP A 96 0.00 -8.63 0.45
CA ASP A 96 -0.41 -9.60 1.48
C ASP A 96 -1.62 -10.41 0.99
N ARG A 97 -1.75 -11.65 1.42
CA ARG A 97 -2.91 -12.50 1.13
C ARG A 97 -3.58 -12.95 2.43
N PRO A 98 -4.42 -12.11 3.05
CA PRO A 98 -5.19 -12.52 4.23
C PRO A 98 -6.14 -13.67 3.91
N ALA A 99 -6.23 -14.65 4.81
CA ALA A 99 -7.07 -15.85 4.59
C ALA A 99 -8.58 -15.54 4.57
N ASN A 100 -8.99 -14.42 5.16
CA ASN A 100 -10.39 -13.98 5.27
C ASN A 100 -10.85 -13.09 4.11
N LEU A 101 -10.01 -12.83 3.11
CA LEU A 101 -10.33 -11.99 1.96
C LEU A 101 -10.23 -12.79 0.65
N GLU A 102 -11.12 -12.46 -0.28
CA GLU A 102 -11.17 -13.08 -1.62
C GLU A 102 -9.94 -12.71 -2.47
N GLN A 103 -9.52 -11.44 -2.38
CA GLN A 103 -8.45 -10.85 -3.18
C GLN A 103 -7.30 -10.43 -2.26
N PRO A 104 -6.05 -10.43 -2.75
CA PRO A 104 -4.93 -9.95 -1.96
C PRO A 104 -5.03 -8.43 -1.73
N LEU A 105 -4.19 -7.93 -0.83
CA LEU A 105 -4.01 -6.51 -0.56
C LEU A 105 -2.69 -6.06 -1.19
N LEU A 106 -2.74 -5.07 -2.06
CA LEU A 106 -1.54 -4.40 -2.57
C LEU A 106 -1.13 -3.32 -1.57
N LEU A 107 -0.06 -3.61 -0.83
CA LEU A 107 0.41 -2.80 0.29
C LEU A 107 1.35 -1.66 -0.13
N TYR A 108 2.19 -1.90 -1.14
CA TYR A 108 3.20 -0.95 -1.60
C TYR A 108 3.51 -1.12 -3.08
N VAL A 109 3.78 -0.01 -3.77
CA VAL A 109 4.32 0.04 -5.14
C VAL A 109 5.58 0.91 -5.14
N GLY A 110 6.63 0.46 -5.83
CA GLY A 110 7.83 1.27 -6.00
C GLY A 110 8.58 1.00 -7.31
N GLU A 111 9.41 1.95 -7.73
CA GLU A 111 10.35 1.78 -8.85
C GLU A 111 11.80 1.49 -8.40
N THR A 112 12.54 0.75 -9.23
CA THR A 112 13.98 0.55 -9.04
C THR A 112 14.69 0.27 -10.36
N MET A 113 15.99 0.61 -10.43
CA MET A 113 16.90 0.15 -11.49
C MET A 113 17.73 -1.07 -11.06
N VAL A 114 17.81 -1.32 -9.75
CA VAL A 114 18.68 -2.34 -9.14
C VAL A 114 17.99 -2.84 -7.87
N ALA A 115 17.10 -3.83 -8.02
CA ALA A 115 16.23 -4.32 -6.97
C ALA A 115 16.99 -4.88 -5.75
N ASP A 116 18.05 -5.65 -5.99
CA ASP A 116 18.86 -6.28 -4.95
C ASP A 116 19.62 -5.25 -4.09
N ARG A 117 20.26 -4.24 -4.70
CA ARG A 117 20.94 -3.18 -3.94
C ARG A 117 19.95 -2.34 -3.15
N ARG A 118 18.80 -2.00 -3.73
CA ARG A 118 17.76 -1.22 -3.05
C ARG A 118 17.21 -1.94 -1.82
N TRP A 119 17.00 -3.25 -1.92
CA TRP A 119 16.47 -4.06 -0.82
C TRP A 119 17.53 -4.58 0.15
N LYS A 120 18.84 -4.38 -0.07
CA LYS A 120 19.89 -4.68 0.92
C LYS A 120 20.05 -3.58 1.97
N GLY A 121 19.80 -2.32 1.62
CA GLY A 121 19.89 -1.18 2.54
C GLY A 121 18.63 -0.93 3.38
N GLU A 122 18.64 0.21 4.08
CA GLU A 122 17.46 0.77 4.76
C GLU A 122 16.39 1.16 3.73
N HIS A 123 15.15 0.82 4.05
CA HIS A 123 14.02 1.02 3.15
C HIS A 123 12.73 1.14 3.95
N ASP A 124 12.06 2.30 3.88
CA ASP A 124 10.82 2.60 4.63
C ASP A 124 9.79 1.47 4.50
N CYS A 125 9.62 0.89 3.30
CA CYS A 125 8.69 -0.24 3.11
C CYS A 125 8.98 -1.43 4.03
N LYS A 126 10.24 -1.73 4.36
CA LYS A 126 10.56 -2.83 5.29
C LYS A 126 10.08 -2.52 6.70
N ALA A 127 10.22 -1.29 7.16
CA ALA A 127 9.74 -0.87 8.47
C ALA A 127 8.22 -0.97 8.55
N TYR A 128 7.50 -0.50 7.52
CA TYR A 128 6.04 -0.69 7.45
C TYR A 128 5.62 -2.16 7.45
N LEU A 129 6.32 -3.02 6.70
CA LEU A 129 6.04 -4.45 6.66
C LEU A 129 6.30 -5.14 8.01
N ALA A 130 7.35 -4.73 8.72
CA ALA A 130 7.66 -5.22 10.06
C ALA A 130 6.54 -4.83 11.04
N ALA A 131 6.18 -3.54 11.11
CA ALA A 131 5.11 -3.05 11.96
C ALA A 131 3.75 -3.70 11.65
N TYR A 132 3.45 -3.91 10.37
CA TYR A 132 2.25 -4.63 9.92
C TYR A 132 2.27 -6.09 10.36
N GLY A 133 3.38 -6.80 10.15
CA GLY A 133 3.55 -8.20 10.55
C GLY A 133 3.43 -8.40 12.06
N GLU A 134 4.02 -7.51 12.85
CA GLU A 134 3.91 -7.51 14.31
C GLU A 134 2.48 -7.26 14.79
N ALA A 135 1.76 -6.32 14.16
CA ALA A 135 0.37 -6.07 14.47
C ALA A 135 -0.53 -7.28 14.15
N LEU A 136 -0.31 -7.94 13.01
CA LEU A 136 -1.01 -9.17 12.66
C LEU A 136 -0.74 -10.28 13.68
N GLN A 137 0.53 -10.51 14.04
CA GLN A 137 0.89 -11.52 15.04
C GLN A 137 0.26 -11.25 16.40
N ARG A 138 0.26 -10.01 16.88
CA ARG A 138 -0.42 -9.61 18.12
C ARG A 138 -1.92 -9.89 18.11
N CYS A 139 -2.54 -9.82 16.93
CA CYS A 139 -3.95 -10.13 16.71
C CYS A 139 -4.20 -11.61 16.34
N SER A 140 -3.20 -12.49 16.45
CA SER A 140 -3.25 -13.89 16.03
C SER A 140 -3.65 -14.10 14.56
N LEU A 141 -3.32 -13.13 13.71
CA LEU A 141 -3.45 -13.19 12.26
C LEU A 141 -2.09 -13.53 11.64
N THR A 142 -2.10 -14.32 10.57
CA THR A 142 -0.87 -14.75 9.89
C THR A 142 -0.66 -13.94 8.61
N PRO A 143 0.43 -13.16 8.48
CA PRO A 143 0.77 -12.51 7.22
C PRO A 143 1.14 -13.53 6.14
N CYS A 144 0.68 -13.31 4.91
CA CYS A 144 1.11 -14.04 3.71
C CYS A 144 1.73 -13.05 2.72
N LEU A 145 2.88 -12.49 3.13
CA LEU A 145 3.55 -11.44 2.38
C LEU A 145 4.35 -11.99 1.20
N SER A 146 4.21 -11.33 0.06
CA SER A 146 4.99 -11.59 -1.15
C SER A 146 5.40 -10.28 -1.82
N ILE A 147 6.48 -10.34 -2.59
CA ILE A 147 6.89 -9.26 -3.49
C ILE A 147 6.88 -9.77 -4.92
N ARG A 148 6.52 -8.89 -5.84
CA ARG A 148 6.43 -9.17 -7.28
C ARG A 148 7.17 -8.09 -8.03
N PHE A 149 7.74 -8.44 -9.18
CA PHE A 149 8.48 -7.51 -10.01
C PHE A 149 7.97 -7.59 -11.45
N SER A 150 7.73 -6.42 -12.04
CA SER A 150 7.56 -6.27 -13.48
C SER A 150 8.81 -5.63 -14.07
N SER A 151 9.47 -6.34 -14.99
CA SER A 151 10.63 -5.85 -15.74
C SER A 151 10.25 -5.25 -17.10
N ASP A 152 9.01 -5.44 -17.55
CA ASP A 152 8.48 -4.82 -18.77
C ASP A 152 7.99 -3.40 -18.47
N VAL A 153 8.95 -2.53 -18.16
CA VAL A 153 8.71 -1.16 -17.71
C VAL A 153 9.68 -0.19 -18.39
N PRO A 154 9.36 1.12 -18.44
CA PRO A 154 10.26 2.09 -19.04
C PRO A 154 11.65 2.11 -18.39
N ARG A 155 12.70 2.10 -19.23
CA ARG A 155 14.08 2.26 -18.76
C ARG A 155 14.37 3.67 -18.27
N SER A 156 13.74 4.67 -18.89
CA SER A 156 13.82 6.07 -18.46
C SER A 156 13.19 6.25 -17.09
N THR A 157 13.96 6.80 -16.14
CA THR A 157 13.49 7.06 -14.76
C THR A 157 12.25 7.94 -14.73
N ARG A 158 12.16 8.97 -15.59
CA ARG A 158 10.98 9.84 -15.63
C ARG A 158 9.72 9.07 -16.02
N ALA A 159 9.79 8.27 -17.09
CA ALA A 159 8.65 7.50 -17.57
C ALA A 159 8.26 6.38 -16.58
N ARG A 160 9.25 5.74 -15.94
CA ARG A 160 8.98 4.71 -14.92
C ARG A 160 8.34 5.28 -13.67
N ARG A 161 8.80 6.44 -13.20
CA ARG A 161 8.15 7.17 -12.09
C ARG A 161 6.75 7.62 -12.43
N ALA A 162 6.49 8.01 -13.69
CA ALA A 162 5.12 8.30 -14.12
C ALA A 162 4.22 7.06 -14.02
N LEU A 163 4.71 5.89 -14.46
CA LEU A 163 3.99 4.62 -14.30
C LEU A 163 3.78 4.25 -12.82
N GLU A 164 4.81 4.38 -11.97
CA GLU A 164 4.70 4.19 -10.52
C GLU A 164 3.60 5.07 -9.91
N GLN A 165 3.57 6.36 -10.26
CA GLN A 165 2.56 7.30 -9.76
C GLN A 165 1.15 6.96 -10.27
N GLN A 166 0.99 6.54 -11.52
CA GLN A 166 -0.29 6.04 -12.04
C GLN A 166 -0.76 4.80 -11.26
N LEU A 167 0.14 3.87 -10.97
CA LEU A 167 -0.17 2.68 -10.17
C LEU A 167 -0.56 3.05 -8.73
N ILE A 168 0.16 3.98 -8.10
CA ILE A 168 -0.17 4.47 -6.75
C ILE A 168 -1.57 5.14 -6.74
N GLN A 169 -1.88 5.97 -7.72
CA GLN A 169 -3.19 6.63 -7.83
C GLN A 169 -4.33 5.65 -8.09
N ARG A 170 -4.09 4.62 -8.89
CA ARG A 170 -5.08 3.59 -9.21
C ARG A 170 -5.34 2.66 -8.01
N TRP A 171 -4.29 2.09 -7.45
CA TRP A 171 -4.39 1.04 -6.44
C TRP A 171 -4.47 1.55 -5.01
N LEU A 172 -4.08 2.80 -4.78
CA LEU A 172 -4.04 3.45 -3.47
C LEU A 172 -3.35 2.59 -2.39
N PRO A 173 -2.12 2.09 -2.61
CA PRO A 173 -1.43 1.25 -1.64
C PRO A 173 -1.22 1.96 -0.29
N PRO A 174 -1.52 1.34 0.86
CA PRO A 174 -1.51 2.00 2.16
C PRO A 174 -0.13 2.40 2.69
N PHE A 175 0.96 1.83 2.18
CA PHE A 175 2.32 2.09 2.67
C PHE A 175 3.09 3.09 1.78
N ASN A 176 2.51 3.52 0.66
CA ASN A 176 3.03 4.65 -0.11
C ASN A 176 2.70 5.96 0.60
N LYS A 177 3.65 6.91 0.65
CA LYS A 177 3.53 8.16 1.41
C LYS A 177 2.33 8.99 0.93
N GLU A 178 2.08 8.95 -0.37
CA GLU A 178 1.02 9.66 -1.09
C GLU A 178 -0.39 9.24 -0.65
N THR A 179 -0.56 7.98 -0.28
CA THR A 179 -1.87 7.35 -0.05
C THR A 179 -2.06 6.86 1.38
N ARG A 180 -1.01 6.90 2.21
CA ARG A 180 -1.03 6.49 3.62
C ARG A 180 -2.14 7.16 4.43
N GLN A 181 -2.26 8.49 4.31
CA GLN A 181 -3.21 9.28 5.11
C GLN A 181 -4.67 8.91 4.78
N ARG A 182 -4.96 8.54 3.53
CA ARG A 182 -6.30 8.15 3.08
C ARG A 182 -6.84 6.95 3.88
N TRP A 183 -5.97 6.00 4.20
CA TRP A 183 -6.34 4.77 4.89
C TRP A 183 -6.23 4.85 6.40
N SER A 184 -5.82 6.02 6.93
CA SER A 184 -5.45 6.17 8.33
C SER A 184 -4.52 5.03 8.80
N THR A 185 -3.56 4.64 7.93
CA THR A 185 -2.71 3.46 8.15
C THR A 185 -2.03 3.56 9.53
N PRO A 186 -2.30 2.61 10.46
CA PRO A 186 -1.85 2.71 11.85
C PRO A 186 -0.37 2.33 12.03
N PHE A 187 0.31 1.90 10.96
CA PHE A 187 1.71 1.51 11.00
C PHE A 187 2.58 2.72 10.69
N THR A 188 3.61 2.93 11.51
CA THR A 188 4.64 3.93 11.27
C THR A 188 5.93 3.22 10.88
N ALA A 189 6.69 3.87 10.00
CA ALA A 189 8.11 3.57 9.82
C ALA A 189 8.89 4.45 10.79
N GLU A 190 8.67 4.29 12.09
CA GLU A 190 9.47 4.98 13.10
C GLU A 190 10.70 4.13 13.44
N VAL A 191 11.85 4.80 13.51
CA VAL A 191 13.14 4.32 14.01
C VAL A 191 13.33 4.93 15.38
#